data_AF-A0A5B9WKF4-F1
#
_entry.id   AF-A0A5B9WKF4-F1
#
_cell.length_a   1.000
_cell.length_b   1.000
_cell.length_c   1.000
_cell.angle_alpha   90.00
_cell.angle_beta   90.00
_cell.angle_gamma   90.00
#
_symmetry.space_group_name_H-M   'P 1'
#
loop_
_entity.id
_entity.type
_entity.pdbx_description
1 polymer ?
#
loop_
_entity_poly.entity_id
_entity_poly.type
_entity_poly.pdbx_seq_one_letter_code
_entity_poly.pdbx_strand_id
1 'polypeptide(L)'
;MRKSLRIASMVLASLLFFSYNSLKAQVKIGGNPAVVDPNALLELESNRKGFLLPRLNNDGFDAIIAANATVGMVVYYTGTNYDGAGLYVKQTTGTTITSWAKLAGADLADGTWKIAGNTGTNPATQFIGTLDNQPVVFRTDAVERFRISATGEFLLDNTGIPVDNAENQVLLLAADGTVKRKTLNLTMVESLSGKTGPVDLKILAGTGFEAEEVDLTVPGEITLNLPVMSGGVATQPYGFMRLEDWEKLNHLTTSGITVGTLVTDESQGASGAKITADGDGGYEIALGEATENVPGVVGTGVQSFAGDKTFTGLTTFSNNVAIDNGVGGDLLVRGKLNIGYPTLYNPVPAPASYNLLVQEGPAATEVKRFNLPSWKLDGGLASVNGVVGAVADGELTLLAGTTGTEPNIVPDALANTVTINIPNAAPANTAGLVTNADQEFAGNKLFGGNVTVSGGNVTVNSATAGNSNLSVNGSIGVKFRRLTTNGNIDVDDYMIFVKPTGSTDVTVTLPDPAGCSGRVYVIKREAKAFPIDELQEDFSVIVATMGGTGKFHGENTTPITVPNTTLNLMSDGTNWQIMSRGSGL
;
A
#
# COMPACT_ATOMS: atom_id res chain seq x y z
N MET A 1 -125.73 71.91 -50.44
CA MET A 1 -125.78 70.67 -51.26
C MET A 1 -125.05 70.70 -52.61
N ARG A 2 -124.57 71.83 -53.18
CA ARG A 2 -123.95 71.82 -54.55
C ARG A 2 -122.42 71.95 -54.63
N LYS A 3 -121.76 72.73 -53.75
CA LYS A 3 -120.29 72.87 -53.75
C LYS A 3 -119.55 71.57 -53.37
N SER A 4 -120.28 70.63 -52.77
CA SER A 4 -119.82 69.29 -52.38
C SER A 4 -119.40 68.38 -53.54
N LEU A 5 -119.90 68.58 -54.77
CA LEU A 5 -119.79 67.55 -55.81
C LEU A 5 -118.50 67.59 -56.66
N ARG A 6 -117.84 68.75 -56.78
CA ARG A 6 -116.72 68.93 -57.74
C ARG A 6 -115.35 68.60 -57.17
N ILE A 7 -115.16 68.83 -55.87
CA ILE A 7 -113.92 68.52 -55.16
C ILE A 7 -113.69 67.00 -55.10
N ALA A 8 -114.76 66.20 -55.19
CA ALA A 8 -114.71 64.75 -55.28
C ALA A 8 -113.94 64.20 -56.50
N SER A 9 -113.88 64.93 -57.62
CA SER A 9 -113.36 64.37 -58.88
C SER A 9 -111.84 64.44 -59.03
N MET A 10 -111.16 65.40 -58.39
CA MET A 10 -109.70 65.53 -58.46
C MET A 10 -108.97 64.60 -57.49
N VAL A 11 -109.61 64.30 -56.34
CA VAL A 11 -109.07 63.40 -55.31
C VAL A 11 -108.90 61.97 -55.83
N LEU A 12 -109.77 61.53 -56.76
CA LEU A 12 -109.75 60.16 -57.29
C LEU A 12 -108.57 59.88 -58.23
N ALA A 13 -108.09 60.87 -58.98
CA ALA A 13 -107.08 60.67 -60.02
C ALA A 13 -105.64 60.55 -59.48
N SER A 14 -105.32 61.25 -58.39
CA SER A 14 -103.99 61.19 -57.75
C SER A 14 -103.77 59.94 -56.90
N LEU A 15 -104.84 59.31 -56.41
CA LEU A 15 -104.80 58.03 -55.69
C LEU A 15 -104.34 56.83 -56.55
N LEU A 16 -104.46 56.94 -57.88
CA LEU A 16 -104.21 55.84 -58.81
C LEU A 16 -102.78 55.79 -59.38
N PHE A 17 -101.97 56.84 -59.21
CA PHE A 17 -100.83 57.07 -60.10
C PHE A 17 -99.44 56.70 -59.57
N PHE A 18 -99.24 56.59 -58.25
CA PHE A 18 -97.93 56.24 -57.68
C PHE A 18 -97.96 55.07 -56.67
N SER A 19 -98.93 54.19 -56.87
CA SER A 19 -98.92 52.76 -56.50
C SER A 19 -97.82 51.94 -57.22
N TYR A 20 -96.75 52.60 -57.67
CA TYR A 20 -95.71 52.04 -58.53
C TYR A 20 -94.44 51.78 -57.70
N ASN A 21 -94.01 50.52 -57.66
CA ASN A 21 -92.83 50.01 -56.93
C ASN A 21 -92.96 49.88 -55.41
N SER A 22 -94.10 49.33 -54.96
CA SER A 22 -93.97 48.22 -54.02
C SER A 22 -93.37 47.02 -54.76
N LEU A 23 -92.05 46.84 -54.61
CA LEU A 23 -91.39 45.54 -54.70
C LEU A 23 -90.63 45.27 -53.40
N LYS A 24 -91.30 45.50 -52.26
CA LYS A 24 -90.93 44.79 -51.04
C LYS A 24 -91.43 43.36 -51.20
N ALA A 25 -90.51 42.45 -51.46
CA ALA A 25 -90.77 41.02 -51.49
C ALA A 25 -91.06 40.52 -50.05
N GLN A 26 -92.24 40.85 -49.53
CA GLN A 26 -92.80 40.29 -48.30
C GLN A 26 -93.35 38.91 -48.66
N VAL A 27 -92.68 37.87 -48.18
CA VAL A 27 -92.98 36.49 -48.56
C VAL A 27 -93.93 35.87 -47.55
N LYS A 28 -95.23 35.94 -47.82
CA LYS A 28 -96.23 35.12 -47.12
C LYS A 28 -96.22 33.71 -47.69
N ILE A 29 -96.14 32.69 -46.82
CA ILE A 29 -96.18 31.27 -47.22
C ILE A 29 -97.35 30.61 -46.49
N GLY A 30 -98.46 30.40 -47.19
CA GLY A 30 -99.67 29.89 -46.56
C GLY A 30 -100.87 29.78 -47.49
N GLY A 31 -102.04 29.48 -46.90
CA GLY A 31 -103.28 29.21 -47.63
C GLY A 31 -103.87 30.39 -48.41
N ASN A 32 -103.64 31.64 -47.97
CA ASN A 32 -104.17 32.84 -48.61
C ASN A 32 -103.06 33.91 -48.85
N PRO A 33 -102.25 33.79 -49.91
CA PRO A 33 -101.11 34.69 -50.16
C PRO A 33 -101.49 36.14 -50.52
N ALA A 34 -102.76 36.41 -50.84
CA ALA A 34 -103.22 37.72 -51.33
C ALA A 34 -103.57 38.71 -50.20
N VAL A 35 -103.65 38.25 -48.95
CA VAL A 35 -103.94 39.08 -47.76
C VAL A 35 -102.83 38.84 -46.75
N VAL A 36 -102.11 39.89 -46.37
CA VAL A 36 -100.88 39.82 -45.56
C VAL A 36 -100.98 40.83 -44.42
N ASP A 37 -100.53 40.47 -43.21
CA ASP A 37 -100.48 41.40 -42.08
C ASP A 37 -99.39 42.46 -42.32
N PRO A 38 -99.73 43.76 -42.35
CA PRO A 38 -98.76 44.83 -42.61
C PRO A 38 -97.70 44.98 -41.50
N ASN A 39 -97.88 44.37 -40.33
CA ASN A 39 -96.92 44.39 -39.22
C ASN A 39 -95.94 43.20 -39.24
N ALA A 40 -96.16 42.17 -40.07
CA ALA A 40 -95.38 40.94 -40.08
C ALA A 40 -94.38 40.88 -41.26
N LEU A 41 -93.07 40.82 -40.98
CA LEU A 41 -92.05 40.75 -42.05
C LEU A 41 -92.03 39.40 -42.80
N LEU A 42 -92.39 38.32 -42.10
CA LEU A 42 -92.54 36.95 -42.62
C LEU A 42 -93.79 36.36 -41.97
N GLU A 43 -94.78 35.96 -42.78
CA GLU A 43 -96.06 35.42 -42.31
C GLU A 43 -96.24 33.99 -42.82
N LEU A 44 -96.57 33.06 -41.92
CA LEU A 44 -96.72 31.64 -42.19
C LEU A 44 -98.11 31.18 -41.76
N GLU A 45 -99.02 31.02 -42.73
CA GLU A 45 -100.45 30.77 -42.45
C GLU A 45 -100.85 29.33 -42.81
N SER A 46 -101.18 28.53 -41.80
CA SER A 46 -101.81 27.23 -41.99
C SER A 46 -102.64 26.82 -40.79
N ASN A 47 -103.78 26.17 -41.04
CA ASN A 47 -104.64 25.55 -40.03
C ASN A 47 -104.25 24.10 -39.69
N ARG A 48 -103.21 23.56 -40.32
CA ARG A 48 -102.81 22.14 -40.24
C ARG A 48 -101.29 21.89 -40.19
N LYS A 49 -100.47 22.88 -40.49
CA LYS A 49 -99.00 22.80 -40.43
C LYS A 49 -98.45 23.92 -39.56
N GLY A 50 -97.45 23.63 -38.74
CA GLY A 50 -96.71 24.65 -37.99
C GLY A 50 -95.44 25.09 -38.73
N PHE A 51 -94.85 26.21 -38.29
CA PHE A 51 -93.49 26.56 -38.68
C PHE A 51 -92.49 25.68 -37.91
N LEU A 52 -91.72 24.86 -38.61
CA LEU A 52 -90.67 24.06 -37.99
C LEU A 52 -89.37 24.87 -37.96
N LEU A 53 -89.07 25.43 -36.78
CA LEU A 53 -87.85 26.17 -36.51
C LEU A 53 -86.60 25.29 -36.68
N PRO A 54 -85.42 25.88 -36.94
CA PRO A 54 -84.14 25.18 -36.85
C PRO A 54 -84.04 24.44 -35.51
N ARG A 55 -83.84 23.12 -35.60
CA ARG A 55 -83.78 22.22 -34.45
C ARG A 55 -82.32 21.97 -34.11
N LEU A 56 -81.87 22.47 -32.98
CA LEU A 56 -80.48 22.34 -32.53
C LEU A 56 -80.40 21.29 -31.42
N ASN A 57 -79.46 20.36 -31.57
CA ASN A 57 -78.99 19.49 -30.50
C ASN A 57 -78.05 20.27 -29.56
N ASN A 58 -77.47 19.61 -28.55
CA ASN A 58 -76.54 20.21 -27.59
C ASN A 58 -75.42 20.99 -28.31
N ASP A 59 -74.55 20.30 -29.03
CA ASP A 59 -73.37 20.90 -29.68
C ASP A 59 -73.73 22.07 -30.61
N GLY A 60 -74.83 21.95 -31.37
CA GLY A 60 -75.31 23.01 -32.26
C GLY A 60 -75.87 24.23 -31.51
N PHE A 61 -76.50 24.02 -30.35
CA PHE A 61 -77.02 25.11 -29.53
C PHE A 61 -75.89 25.78 -28.74
N ASP A 62 -74.94 25.01 -28.23
CA ASP A 62 -73.75 25.49 -27.54
C ASP A 62 -72.86 26.32 -28.50
N ALA A 63 -72.72 25.89 -29.75
CA ALA A 63 -72.04 26.65 -30.80
C ALA A 63 -72.72 27.99 -31.11
N ILE A 64 -74.06 28.05 -31.19
CA ILE A 64 -74.79 29.29 -31.49
C ILE A 64 -74.86 30.23 -30.27
N ILE A 65 -74.79 29.68 -29.05
CA ILE A 65 -74.56 30.42 -27.81
C ILE A 65 -73.16 31.04 -27.82
N ALA A 66 -72.12 30.25 -28.07
CA ALA A 66 -70.71 30.70 -28.07
C ALA A 66 -70.41 31.73 -29.18
N ALA A 67 -71.05 31.60 -30.35
CA ALA A 67 -70.99 32.59 -31.43
C ALA A 67 -71.74 33.90 -31.12
N ASN A 68 -72.42 34.00 -29.97
CA ASN A 68 -73.30 35.11 -29.56
C ASN A 68 -74.31 35.52 -30.66
N ALA A 69 -75.13 34.57 -31.09
CA ALA A 69 -76.16 34.85 -32.08
C ALA A 69 -77.10 36.00 -31.67
N THR A 70 -77.57 36.74 -32.67
CA THR A 70 -78.31 37.99 -32.50
C THR A 70 -79.57 37.83 -31.64
N VAL A 71 -79.82 38.82 -30.78
CA VAL A 71 -81.02 38.91 -29.94
C VAL A 71 -82.29 38.90 -30.78
N GLY A 72 -83.33 38.21 -30.29
CA GLY A 72 -84.55 37.92 -31.02
C GLY A 72 -84.50 36.64 -31.86
N MET A 73 -83.33 35.99 -32.00
CA MET A 73 -83.27 34.67 -32.65
C MET A 73 -84.11 33.65 -31.89
N VAL A 74 -84.89 32.87 -32.64
CA VAL A 74 -85.77 31.81 -32.13
C VAL A 74 -85.33 30.48 -32.71
N VAL A 75 -85.14 29.48 -31.85
CA VAL A 75 -84.83 28.10 -32.25
C VAL A 75 -85.62 27.12 -31.40
N TYR A 76 -85.79 25.89 -31.89
CA TYR A 76 -86.30 24.81 -31.06
C TYR A 76 -85.12 23.96 -30.58
N TYR A 77 -84.76 24.09 -29.30
CA TYR A 77 -83.74 23.25 -28.70
C TYR A 77 -84.33 21.87 -28.41
N THR A 78 -83.66 20.81 -28.87
CA THR A 78 -84.13 19.42 -28.72
C THR A 78 -83.35 18.63 -27.67
N GLY A 79 -82.35 19.24 -27.05
CA GLY A 79 -81.50 18.60 -26.06
C GLY A 79 -82.04 18.68 -24.63
N THR A 80 -81.23 18.19 -23.70
CA THR A 80 -81.58 18.02 -22.27
C THR A 80 -80.64 18.74 -21.31
N ASN A 81 -79.58 19.41 -21.78
CA ASN A 81 -78.53 19.97 -20.93
C ASN A 81 -78.93 21.27 -20.20
N TYR A 82 -80.09 21.84 -20.54
CA TYR A 82 -80.62 23.10 -20.00
C TYR A 82 -82.03 22.86 -19.42
N ASP A 83 -82.96 23.83 -19.51
CA ASP A 83 -84.36 23.69 -19.01
C ASP A 83 -85.22 22.71 -19.85
N GLY A 84 -84.60 21.66 -20.39
CA GLY A 84 -85.17 20.66 -21.29
C GLY A 84 -85.48 21.20 -22.69
N ALA A 85 -85.87 20.29 -23.57
CA ALA A 85 -86.32 20.62 -24.91
C ALA A 85 -87.48 21.64 -24.87
N GLY A 86 -87.56 22.51 -25.88
CA GLY A 86 -88.57 23.55 -25.94
C GLY A 86 -88.25 24.67 -26.93
N LEU A 87 -89.14 25.66 -26.95
CA LEU A 87 -88.95 26.89 -27.70
C LEU A 87 -88.07 27.86 -26.88
N TYR A 88 -86.92 28.23 -27.43
CA TYR A 88 -86.01 29.21 -26.82
C TYR A 88 -85.88 30.44 -27.70
N VAL A 89 -85.85 31.59 -27.05
CA VAL A 89 -85.64 32.90 -27.68
C VAL A 89 -84.41 33.55 -27.06
N LYS A 90 -83.50 34.06 -27.89
CA LYS A 90 -82.37 34.89 -27.45
C LYS A 90 -82.94 36.22 -26.95
N GLN A 91 -82.86 36.50 -25.65
CA GLN A 91 -83.44 37.71 -25.05
C GLN A 91 -82.42 38.83 -24.82
N THR A 92 -81.15 38.49 -24.60
CA THR A 92 -80.07 39.47 -24.34
C THR A 92 -78.80 39.09 -25.08
N THR A 93 -77.86 40.01 -25.29
CA THR A 93 -76.54 39.69 -25.89
C THR A 93 -75.63 39.01 -24.87
N GLY A 94 -74.94 37.95 -25.26
CA GLY A 94 -73.97 37.25 -24.40
C GLY A 94 -73.68 35.82 -24.88
N THR A 95 -72.57 35.23 -24.42
CA THR A 95 -72.09 33.90 -24.85
C THR A 95 -72.46 32.77 -23.88
N THR A 96 -73.48 32.95 -23.04
CA THR A 96 -73.93 31.99 -22.02
C THR A 96 -75.41 31.62 -22.21
N ILE A 97 -75.83 30.46 -21.68
CA ILE A 97 -77.23 30.00 -21.82
C ILE A 97 -78.26 31.00 -21.25
N THR A 98 -77.92 31.73 -20.18
CA THR A 98 -78.78 32.76 -19.54
C THR A 98 -79.16 33.94 -20.44
N SER A 99 -78.55 34.06 -21.63
CA SER A 99 -78.94 35.00 -22.68
C SER A 99 -80.12 34.52 -23.54
N TRP A 100 -80.54 33.26 -23.35
CA TRP A 100 -81.72 32.64 -23.93
C TRP A 100 -82.74 32.33 -22.83
N ALA A 101 -84.03 32.41 -23.15
CA ALA A 101 -85.10 32.04 -22.23
C ALA A 101 -86.11 31.11 -22.90
N LYS A 102 -86.65 30.18 -22.10
CA LYS A 102 -87.77 29.30 -22.45
C LYS A 102 -89.10 29.99 -22.10
N LEU A 103 -90.10 29.91 -22.98
CA LEU A 103 -91.41 30.51 -22.75
C LEU A 103 -92.39 29.48 -22.15
N ALA A 104 -93.09 29.84 -21.07
CA ALA A 104 -93.89 28.92 -20.24
C ALA A 104 -95.38 28.85 -20.63
N GLY A 105 -96.04 27.73 -20.28
CA GLY A 105 -97.46 27.43 -20.52
C GLY A 105 -98.36 27.55 -19.28
N ALA A 106 -99.64 27.22 -19.43
CA ALA A 106 -100.73 27.65 -18.55
C ALA A 106 -100.85 26.96 -17.16
N ASP A 107 -99.93 26.09 -16.76
CA ASP A 107 -100.01 25.28 -15.53
C ASP A 107 -99.72 26.05 -14.22
N LEU A 108 -99.83 27.40 -14.24
CA LEU A 108 -99.33 28.30 -13.18
C LEU A 108 -100.42 29.17 -12.51
N ALA A 109 -101.71 28.86 -12.71
CA ALA A 109 -102.82 29.68 -12.22
C ALA A 109 -103.22 29.45 -10.73
N ASP A 110 -102.83 28.33 -10.12
CA ASP A 110 -103.30 27.92 -8.78
C ASP A 110 -102.41 28.37 -7.59
N GLY A 111 -101.38 29.20 -7.83
CA GLY A 111 -100.29 29.44 -6.88
C GLY A 111 -100.46 30.52 -5.80
N THR A 112 -101.67 30.99 -5.44
CA THR A 112 -101.83 32.21 -4.59
C THR A 112 -102.76 32.04 -3.37
N TRP A 113 -102.42 32.67 -2.23
CA TRP A 113 -103.22 32.64 -0.99
C TRP A 113 -104.22 33.80 -0.87
N LYS A 114 -105.40 33.56 -0.30
CA LYS A 114 -106.52 34.53 -0.24
C LYS A 114 -106.77 35.07 1.17
N ILE A 115 -107.16 36.35 1.28
CA ILE A 115 -107.40 37.05 2.55
C ILE A 115 -108.60 36.53 3.36
N ALA A 116 -109.59 35.93 2.70
CA ALA A 116 -110.72 35.26 3.35
C ALA A 116 -110.44 33.77 3.66
N GLY A 117 -109.20 33.32 3.44
CA GLY A 117 -108.79 31.91 3.48
C GLY A 117 -109.00 31.19 2.15
N ASN A 118 -108.34 30.03 2.05
CA ASN A 118 -108.54 29.03 0.99
C ASN A 118 -109.27 27.82 1.60
N THR A 119 -110.26 27.26 0.90
CA THR A 119 -110.97 26.05 1.32
C THR A 119 -110.37 24.81 0.65
N GLY A 120 -110.33 23.68 1.36
CA GLY A 120 -109.93 22.38 0.78
C GLY A 120 -108.42 22.19 0.57
N THR A 121 -107.58 22.98 1.22
CA THR A 121 -106.12 22.89 1.12
C THR A 121 -105.55 21.58 1.68
N ASN A 122 -104.52 21.02 1.06
CA ASN A 122 -103.74 19.89 1.58
C ASN A 122 -102.46 20.39 2.30
N PRO A 123 -102.36 20.31 3.64
CA PRO A 123 -101.22 20.84 4.38
C PRO A 123 -99.85 20.22 4.05
N ALA A 124 -99.81 19.04 3.43
CA ALA A 124 -98.56 18.39 3.05
C ALA A 124 -97.87 19.03 1.82
N THR A 125 -98.61 19.76 0.99
CA THR A 125 -98.10 20.37 -0.26
C THR A 125 -98.52 21.83 -0.45
N GLN A 126 -99.48 22.34 0.33
CA GLN A 126 -100.01 23.69 0.23
C GLN A 126 -99.92 24.38 1.60
N PHE A 127 -99.04 25.37 1.69
CA PHE A 127 -98.74 26.10 2.92
C PHE A 127 -98.47 27.57 2.64
N ILE A 128 -98.59 28.42 3.67
CA ILE A 128 -98.03 29.78 3.64
C ILE A 128 -96.59 29.68 4.16
N GLY A 129 -95.62 29.91 3.30
CA GLY A 129 -94.22 29.92 3.68
C GLY A 129 -93.29 29.97 2.48
N THR A 130 -92.03 29.66 2.71
CA THR A 130 -90.98 29.61 1.70
C THR A 130 -90.56 28.15 1.46
N LEU A 131 -90.24 27.82 0.22
CA LEU A 131 -89.66 26.51 -0.14
C LEU A 131 -88.15 26.46 0.10
N ASP A 132 -87.52 27.63 0.21
CA ASP A 132 -86.11 27.81 0.55
C ASP A 132 -85.93 28.27 2.01
N ASN A 133 -84.66 28.31 2.43
CA ASN A 133 -84.23 28.61 3.80
C ASN A 133 -84.31 30.13 4.09
N GLN A 134 -85.50 30.71 3.93
CA GLN A 134 -85.85 32.08 4.27
C GLN A 134 -86.89 32.11 5.39
N PRO A 135 -86.94 33.18 6.21
CA PRO A 135 -87.89 33.28 7.31
C PRO A 135 -89.27 33.73 6.84
N VAL A 136 -90.33 33.13 7.40
CA VAL A 136 -91.71 33.60 7.23
C VAL A 136 -91.97 34.68 8.28
N VAL A 137 -92.21 35.90 7.85
CA VAL A 137 -92.34 37.06 8.74
C VAL A 137 -93.73 37.69 8.68
N PHE A 138 -94.30 37.96 9.85
CA PHE A 138 -95.53 38.72 10.00
C PHE A 138 -95.22 40.13 10.49
N ARG A 139 -95.68 41.12 9.72
CA ARG A 139 -95.42 42.54 9.95
C ARG A 139 -96.72 43.34 10.11
N THR A 140 -96.66 44.42 10.88
CA THR A 140 -97.74 45.40 11.02
C THR A 140 -97.11 46.78 11.01
N ASP A 141 -97.60 47.67 10.14
CA ASP A 141 -96.98 48.99 9.88
C ASP A 141 -95.49 48.89 9.51
N ALA A 142 -95.16 47.96 8.61
CA ALA A 142 -93.81 47.56 8.21
C ALA A 142 -92.87 47.04 9.35
N VAL A 143 -93.30 47.06 10.62
CA VAL A 143 -92.55 46.51 11.76
C VAL A 143 -92.81 45.01 11.90
N GLU A 144 -91.74 44.24 12.04
CA GLU A 144 -91.76 42.81 12.33
C GLU A 144 -92.29 42.54 13.75
N ARG A 145 -93.35 41.74 13.86
CA ARG A 145 -93.99 41.41 15.16
C ARG A 145 -93.65 40.02 15.62
N PHE A 146 -93.66 39.06 14.70
CA PHE A 146 -93.08 37.75 14.93
C PHE A 146 -92.61 37.15 13.61
N ARG A 147 -91.68 36.19 13.71
CA ARG A 147 -91.22 35.39 12.59
C ARG A 147 -91.16 33.92 12.96
N ILE A 148 -91.29 33.08 11.95
CA ILE A 148 -90.73 31.74 11.97
C ILE A 148 -89.42 31.87 11.19
N SER A 149 -88.28 31.62 11.84
CA SER A 149 -86.98 31.66 11.19
C SER A 149 -86.89 30.55 10.14
N ALA A 150 -85.90 30.65 9.24
CA ALA A 150 -85.63 29.57 8.28
C ALA A 150 -85.31 28.22 8.97
N THR A 151 -84.79 28.27 10.19
CA THR A 151 -84.50 27.13 11.08
C THR A 151 -85.72 26.63 11.87
N GLY A 152 -86.90 27.26 11.70
CA GLY A 152 -88.16 26.87 12.37
C GLY A 152 -88.35 27.45 13.78
N GLU A 153 -87.48 28.35 14.24
CA GLU A 153 -87.62 29.01 15.53
C GLU A 153 -88.72 30.08 15.46
N PHE A 154 -89.61 30.12 16.45
CA PHE A 154 -90.58 31.19 16.60
C PHE A 154 -89.97 32.32 17.43
N LEU A 155 -89.74 33.49 16.81
CA LEU A 155 -89.24 34.68 17.51
C LEU A 155 -90.34 35.73 17.57
N LEU A 156 -90.56 36.28 18.77
CA LEU A 156 -91.48 37.37 19.07
C LEU A 156 -90.69 38.66 19.32
N ASP A 157 -91.15 39.78 18.76
CA ASP A 157 -90.62 41.12 19.05
C ASP A 157 -90.78 41.46 20.54
N ASN A 158 -89.66 41.60 21.24
CA ASN A 158 -89.66 41.85 22.69
C ASN A 158 -89.97 43.30 23.07
N THR A 159 -89.93 44.23 22.11
CA THR A 159 -90.12 45.67 22.39
C THR A 159 -91.55 46.03 22.79
N GLY A 160 -92.51 45.14 22.52
CA GLY A 160 -93.90 45.25 22.97
C GLY A 160 -94.26 44.44 24.22
N ILE A 161 -93.31 43.77 24.88
CA ILE A 161 -93.57 42.91 26.04
C ILE A 161 -93.31 43.70 27.34
N PRO A 162 -94.32 43.91 28.21
CA PRO A 162 -94.11 44.60 29.49
C PRO A 162 -93.16 43.83 30.41
N VAL A 163 -92.22 44.55 31.03
CA VAL A 163 -91.31 44.01 32.04
C VAL A 163 -91.92 44.22 33.43
N ASP A 164 -91.97 43.17 34.26
CA ASP A 164 -92.45 43.23 35.64
C ASP A 164 -91.26 43.04 36.60
N ASN A 165 -91.04 44.01 37.49
CA ASN A 165 -89.74 44.25 38.13
C ASN A 165 -89.45 43.34 39.34
N ALA A 166 -90.33 42.39 39.66
CA ALA A 166 -90.29 41.62 40.91
C ALA A 166 -90.07 40.11 40.75
N GLU A 167 -90.35 39.52 39.58
CA GLU A 167 -90.28 38.06 39.37
C GLU A 167 -89.81 37.70 37.96
N ASN A 168 -88.85 36.78 37.85
CA ASN A 168 -88.50 36.16 36.57
C ASN A 168 -89.62 35.19 36.13
N GLN A 169 -90.49 35.66 35.24
CA GLN A 169 -91.56 34.87 34.62
C GLN A 169 -91.01 34.11 33.41
N VAL A 170 -91.02 32.77 33.47
CA VAL A 170 -90.65 31.91 32.34
C VAL A 170 -91.89 31.36 31.62
N LEU A 171 -91.78 31.27 30.29
CA LEU A 171 -92.69 30.51 29.44
C LEU A 171 -92.19 29.06 29.37
N LEU A 172 -93.00 28.11 29.83
CA LEU A 172 -92.76 26.68 29.70
C LEU A 172 -93.54 26.16 28.48
N LEU A 173 -92.87 25.40 27.63
CA LEU A 173 -93.55 24.48 26.71
C LEU A 173 -93.96 23.24 27.51
N ALA A 174 -95.26 22.96 27.57
CA ALA A 174 -95.75 21.67 28.06
C ALA A 174 -95.58 20.60 26.96
N ALA A 175 -95.62 19.32 27.35
CA ALA A 175 -95.42 18.19 26.44
C ALA A 175 -96.51 18.05 25.35
N ASP A 176 -97.63 18.79 25.48
CA ASP A 176 -98.70 18.95 24.50
C ASP A 176 -98.43 20.08 23.48
N GLY A 177 -97.26 20.75 23.57
CA GLY A 177 -96.90 21.92 22.76
C GLY A 177 -97.46 23.25 23.25
N THR A 178 -98.25 23.27 24.33
CA THR A 178 -98.86 24.52 24.84
C THR A 178 -97.88 25.35 25.68
N VAL A 179 -97.96 26.67 25.53
CA VAL A 179 -97.13 27.64 26.26
C VAL A 179 -97.83 28.04 27.57
N LYS A 180 -97.14 27.92 28.72
CA LYS A 180 -97.67 28.20 30.07
C LYS A 180 -96.71 29.12 30.85
N ARG A 181 -97.21 29.98 31.74
CA ARG A 181 -96.39 30.93 32.53
C ARG A 181 -96.13 30.41 33.95
N LYS A 182 -94.90 30.53 34.45
CA LYS A 182 -94.53 30.16 35.84
C LYS A 182 -93.45 31.10 36.41
N THR A 183 -93.55 31.40 37.69
CA THR A 183 -92.53 32.10 38.50
C THR A 183 -91.43 31.13 38.92
N LEU A 184 -90.16 31.54 38.82
CA LEU A 184 -89.01 30.82 39.38
C LEU A 184 -88.38 31.59 40.55
N ASN A 185 -88.00 30.86 41.60
CA ASN A 185 -87.16 31.37 42.70
C ASN A 185 -85.71 30.85 42.52
N LEU A 186 -84.71 31.60 42.98
CA LEU A 186 -83.37 31.63 42.38
C LEU A 186 -82.34 30.61 42.88
N THR A 187 -82.65 29.72 43.83
CA THR A 187 -81.69 28.77 44.42
C THR A 187 -82.18 27.33 44.35
N MET A 188 -81.48 26.46 43.61
CA MET A 188 -81.82 25.04 43.44
C MET A 188 -80.90 24.05 44.20
N VAL A 189 -79.83 24.54 44.83
CA VAL A 189 -78.98 23.77 45.76
C VAL A 189 -78.89 24.56 47.05
N GLU A 190 -79.36 23.97 48.16
CA GLU A 190 -79.39 24.64 49.46
C GLU A 190 -78.09 24.45 50.26
N SER A 191 -77.41 23.30 50.11
CA SER A 191 -76.07 23.09 50.68
C SER A 191 -75.24 22.01 49.95
N LEU A 192 -73.91 22.08 50.10
CA LEU A 192 -72.95 21.03 49.76
C LEU A 192 -71.95 20.86 50.92
N SER A 193 -71.79 19.64 51.45
CA SER A 193 -70.95 19.34 52.63
C SER A 193 -71.18 20.29 53.83
N GLY A 194 -72.42 20.74 54.03
CA GLY A 194 -72.79 21.68 55.09
C GLY A 194 -72.52 23.16 54.81
N LYS A 195 -71.97 23.52 53.65
CA LYS A 195 -71.79 24.91 53.19
C LYS A 195 -72.99 25.37 52.36
N THR A 196 -73.42 26.61 52.53
CA THR A 196 -74.56 27.23 51.83
C THR A 196 -74.11 28.49 51.08
N GLY A 197 -74.80 28.85 49.99
CA GLY A 197 -74.38 29.93 49.08
C GLY A 197 -73.39 29.45 48.00
N PRO A 198 -72.66 30.38 47.35
CA PRO A 198 -71.58 30.02 46.42
C PRO A 198 -70.48 29.24 47.14
N VAL A 199 -70.03 28.13 46.55
CA VAL A 199 -68.97 27.28 47.09
C VAL A 199 -67.90 27.04 46.03
N ASP A 200 -66.68 27.49 46.30
CA ASP A 200 -65.49 27.17 45.50
C ASP A 200 -64.95 25.79 45.88
N LEU A 201 -64.55 25.00 44.89
CA LEU A 201 -63.79 23.76 45.08
C LEU A 201 -62.32 24.02 44.74
N LYS A 202 -61.42 23.81 45.71
CA LYS A 202 -59.98 24.02 45.50
C LYS A 202 -59.20 22.77 45.87
N ILE A 203 -58.12 22.52 45.12
CA ILE A 203 -57.09 21.55 45.46
C ILE A 203 -55.83 22.34 45.75
N LEU A 204 -55.31 22.24 46.96
CA LEU A 204 -54.09 22.91 47.38
C LEU A 204 -53.02 21.87 47.74
N ALA A 205 -51.78 22.20 47.42
CA ALA A 205 -50.60 21.44 47.81
C ALA A 205 -49.82 22.28 48.81
N GLY A 206 -49.73 21.84 50.07
CA GLY A 206 -49.13 22.63 51.16
C GLY A 206 -48.21 21.83 52.08
N THR A 207 -47.22 22.52 52.65
CA THR A 207 -46.19 21.95 53.53
C THR A 207 -46.66 21.70 54.98
N GLY A 208 -47.95 21.89 55.28
CA GLY A 208 -48.52 21.81 56.62
C GLY A 208 -49.46 20.63 56.86
N PHE A 209 -49.53 19.68 55.92
CA PHE A 209 -50.42 18.51 55.99
C PHE A 209 -49.61 17.22 56.07
N GLU A 210 -50.01 16.32 56.96
CA GLU A 210 -49.36 15.00 57.15
C GLU A 210 -50.05 13.87 56.37
N ALA A 211 -51.26 14.11 55.88
CA ALA A 211 -52.09 13.20 55.09
C ALA A 211 -53.03 14.00 54.16
N GLU A 212 -53.79 13.30 53.31
CA GLU A 212 -54.89 13.90 52.55
C GLU A 212 -56.00 14.36 53.50
N GLU A 213 -56.34 15.65 53.49
CA GLU A 213 -57.33 16.25 54.38
C GLU A 213 -58.33 17.10 53.60
N VAL A 214 -59.62 16.99 53.96
CA VAL A 214 -60.69 17.85 53.41
C VAL A 214 -60.98 18.96 54.42
N ASP A 215 -60.51 20.17 54.11
CA ASP A 215 -60.75 21.35 54.93
C ASP A 215 -62.09 22.00 54.55
N LEU A 216 -62.92 22.16 55.58
CA LEU A 216 -64.25 22.78 55.54
C LEU A 216 -64.33 24.00 56.47
N THR A 217 -63.21 24.58 56.90
CA THR A 217 -63.20 25.73 57.83
C THR A 217 -63.57 27.03 57.11
N VAL A 218 -63.04 27.27 55.91
CA VAL A 218 -63.28 28.49 55.12
C VAL A 218 -64.76 28.59 54.68
N PRO A 219 -65.47 29.69 54.95
CA PRO A 219 -66.83 29.90 54.45
C PRO A 219 -66.85 30.05 52.92
N GLY A 220 -67.74 29.32 52.24
CA GLY A 220 -67.84 29.37 50.77
C GLY A 220 -66.73 28.62 50.03
N GLU A 221 -65.98 27.74 50.70
CA GLU A 221 -64.97 26.90 50.06
C GLU A 221 -65.02 25.47 50.61
N ILE A 222 -64.65 24.50 49.76
CA ILE A 222 -64.29 23.13 50.11
C ILE A 222 -62.90 22.89 49.54
N THR A 223 -61.91 22.65 50.40
CA THR A 223 -60.50 22.55 50.00
C THR A 223 -60.00 21.13 50.23
N LEU A 224 -59.49 20.48 49.17
CA LEU A 224 -58.73 19.25 49.29
C LEU A 224 -57.25 19.60 49.45
N ASN A 225 -56.70 19.31 50.62
CA ASN A 225 -55.30 19.57 50.94
C ASN A 225 -54.47 18.31 50.72
N LEU A 226 -53.52 18.40 49.79
CA LEU A 226 -52.53 17.36 49.51
C LEU A 226 -51.20 17.71 50.20
N PRO A 227 -50.55 16.75 50.88
CA PRO A 227 -49.25 16.97 51.49
C PRO A 227 -48.18 17.18 50.41
N VAL A 228 -47.33 18.20 50.57
CA VAL A 228 -46.05 18.30 49.86
C VAL A 228 -44.90 18.26 50.85
N MET A 229 -43.91 17.42 50.53
CA MET A 229 -42.73 17.19 51.36
C MET A 229 -41.97 18.50 51.56
N SER A 230 -41.83 18.88 52.82
CA SER A 230 -41.12 20.10 53.26
C SER A 230 -39.73 19.82 53.84
N GLY A 231 -39.35 18.53 53.94
CA GLY A 231 -38.15 18.06 54.64
C GLY A 231 -38.24 18.12 56.17
N GLY A 232 -39.33 18.66 56.74
CA GLY A 232 -39.45 18.89 58.18
C GLY A 232 -39.92 17.70 59.02
N VAL A 233 -40.57 16.69 58.43
CA VAL A 233 -41.24 15.60 59.16
C VAL A 233 -41.02 14.25 58.47
N ALA A 234 -40.38 13.31 59.17
CA ALA A 234 -39.96 12.02 58.61
C ALA A 234 -41.10 11.08 58.19
N THR A 235 -42.31 11.28 58.72
CA THR A 235 -43.51 10.50 58.35
C THR A 235 -44.23 11.04 57.12
N GLN A 236 -43.91 12.26 56.67
CA GLN A 236 -44.59 12.90 55.55
C GLN A 236 -44.17 12.25 54.22
N PRO A 237 -45.12 11.87 53.34
CA PRO A 237 -44.78 11.31 52.03
C PRO A 237 -44.38 12.39 51.01
N TYR A 238 -43.37 12.10 50.19
CA TYR A 238 -43.09 12.80 48.94
C TYR A 238 -44.09 12.35 47.87
N GLY A 239 -45.26 12.99 47.85
CA GLY A 239 -46.41 12.52 47.07
C GLY A 239 -46.98 11.24 47.66
N PHE A 240 -46.57 10.08 47.13
CA PHE A 240 -47.11 8.75 47.52
C PHE A 240 -46.08 7.81 48.19
N MET A 241 -44.84 8.23 48.41
CA MET A 241 -43.78 7.43 49.05
C MET A 241 -43.20 8.17 50.26
N ARG A 242 -42.71 7.49 51.30
CA ARG A 242 -42.15 8.15 52.50
C ARG A 242 -40.87 8.94 52.18
N LEU A 243 -40.57 9.95 53.00
CA LEU A 243 -39.29 10.67 52.95
C LEU A 243 -38.09 9.71 52.90
N GLU A 244 -38.04 8.76 53.84
CA GLU A 244 -36.96 7.76 53.95
C GLU A 244 -36.75 6.89 52.69
N ASP A 245 -37.76 6.74 51.83
CA ASP A 245 -37.68 5.92 50.62
C ASP A 245 -37.45 6.80 49.38
N TRP A 246 -38.00 8.02 49.38
CA TRP A 246 -37.69 9.03 48.38
C TRP A 246 -36.22 9.44 48.43
N GLU A 247 -35.65 9.64 49.62
CA GLU A 247 -34.24 10.00 49.80
C GLU A 247 -33.33 8.91 49.22
N LYS A 248 -33.57 7.63 49.56
CA LYS A 248 -32.83 6.49 48.98
C LYS A 248 -32.92 6.44 47.46
N LEU A 249 -34.12 6.65 46.89
CA LEU A 249 -34.32 6.67 45.44
C LEU A 249 -33.62 7.88 44.79
N ASN A 250 -33.71 9.05 45.40
CA ASN A 250 -33.09 10.28 44.93
C ASN A 250 -31.55 10.16 44.98
N HIS A 251 -30.99 9.59 46.04
CA HIS A 251 -29.57 9.26 46.15
C HIS A 251 -29.14 8.23 45.08
N LEU A 252 -29.94 7.18 44.83
CA LEU A 252 -29.67 6.24 43.74
C LEU A 252 -29.76 6.89 42.34
N THR A 253 -30.59 7.91 42.14
CA THR A 253 -30.63 8.65 40.86
C THR A 253 -29.55 9.74 40.72
N THR A 254 -29.02 10.25 41.84
CA THR A 254 -28.04 11.36 41.86
C THR A 254 -26.61 10.84 41.94
N SER A 255 -26.33 9.91 42.85
CA SER A 255 -25.01 9.29 43.06
C SER A 255 -24.85 7.96 42.32
N GLY A 256 -25.94 7.22 42.13
CA GLY A 256 -25.94 6.00 41.31
C GLY A 256 -25.10 4.86 41.87
N ILE A 257 -24.37 4.21 40.96
CA ILE A 257 -23.32 3.25 41.28
C ILE A 257 -21.99 3.95 41.03
N THR A 258 -21.22 4.19 42.09
CA THR A 258 -19.89 4.81 42.01
C THR A 258 -18.80 3.75 41.93
N VAL A 259 -17.64 4.11 41.39
CA VAL A 259 -16.43 3.28 41.44
C VAL A 259 -15.52 3.83 42.52
N GLY A 260 -15.25 3.00 43.52
CA GLY A 260 -14.44 3.35 44.68
C GLY A 260 -12.94 3.35 44.39
N THR A 261 -12.15 3.72 45.40
CA THR A 261 -10.70 3.57 45.35
C THR A 261 -10.29 2.09 45.27
N LEU A 262 -9.20 1.83 44.56
CA LEU A 262 -8.59 0.49 44.46
C LEU A 262 -8.24 -0.07 45.86
N VAL A 263 -8.69 -1.29 46.14
CA VAL A 263 -8.47 -1.96 47.44
C VAL A 263 -7.15 -2.72 47.42
N THR A 264 -6.26 -2.41 48.38
CA THR A 264 -4.89 -2.94 48.44
C THR A 264 -4.63 -3.86 49.65
N ASP A 265 -5.64 -4.15 50.46
CA ASP A 265 -5.54 -4.84 51.77
C ASP A 265 -6.31 -6.18 51.84
N GLU A 266 -6.68 -6.73 50.68
CA GLU A 266 -7.52 -7.94 50.52
C GLU A 266 -8.95 -7.84 51.10
N SER A 267 -9.38 -6.67 51.61
CA SER A 267 -10.73 -6.48 52.19
C SER A 267 -11.87 -6.55 51.18
N GLN A 268 -11.57 -6.69 49.87
CA GLN A 268 -12.54 -6.98 48.82
C GLN A 268 -13.11 -8.41 48.87
N GLY A 269 -12.42 -9.34 49.55
CA GLY A 269 -12.82 -10.74 49.64
C GLY A 269 -12.60 -11.55 48.35
N ALA A 270 -12.90 -12.86 48.41
CA ALA A 270 -12.47 -13.87 47.44
C ALA A 270 -12.94 -13.68 45.98
N SER A 271 -13.89 -12.77 45.73
CA SER A 271 -14.40 -12.46 44.39
C SER A 271 -13.63 -11.33 43.67
N GLY A 272 -12.68 -10.67 44.34
CA GLY A 272 -11.85 -9.61 43.74
C GLY A 272 -12.51 -8.24 43.58
N ALA A 273 -13.76 -8.10 43.98
CA ALA A 273 -14.50 -6.85 44.04
C ALA A 273 -15.51 -6.90 45.18
N LYS A 274 -15.75 -5.75 45.80
CA LYS A 274 -16.72 -5.56 46.89
C LYS A 274 -17.70 -4.46 46.50
N ILE A 275 -18.98 -4.73 46.76
CA ILE A 275 -20.04 -3.73 46.68
C ILE A 275 -20.40 -3.34 48.10
N THR A 276 -20.33 -2.06 48.42
CA THR A 276 -20.71 -1.50 49.72
C THR A 276 -21.86 -0.53 49.52
N ALA A 277 -22.90 -0.59 50.34
CA ALA A 277 -23.91 0.47 50.38
C ALA A 277 -23.31 1.69 51.08
N ASP A 278 -23.50 2.88 50.52
CA ASP A 278 -22.91 4.13 51.05
C ASP A 278 -23.55 4.61 52.38
N GLY A 279 -24.72 4.06 52.72
CA GLY A 279 -25.52 4.39 53.90
C GLY A 279 -26.82 5.11 53.56
N ASP A 280 -26.84 5.86 52.45
CA ASP A 280 -27.94 6.74 52.05
C ASP A 280 -28.74 6.19 50.85
N GLY A 281 -28.34 5.05 50.29
CA GLY A 281 -29.08 4.30 49.28
C GLY A 281 -28.35 4.11 47.94
N GLY A 282 -27.14 4.66 47.80
CA GLY A 282 -26.24 4.37 46.69
C GLY A 282 -25.33 3.16 46.96
N TYR A 283 -24.57 2.79 45.93
CA TYR A 283 -23.64 1.66 45.99
C TYR A 283 -22.27 2.04 45.44
N GLU A 284 -21.22 1.74 46.19
CA GLU A 284 -19.83 1.84 45.75
C GLU A 284 -19.30 0.46 45.35
N ILE A 285 -18.75 0.35 44.13
CA ILE A 285 -18.01 -0.83 43.67
C ILE A 285 -16.52 -0.55 43.82
N ALA A 286 -15.88 -1.24 44.74
CA ALA A 286 -14.43 -1.20 44.93
C ALA A 286 -13.80 -2.48 44.36
N LEU A 287 -12.88 -2.32 43.41
CA LEU A 287 -12.08 -3.43 42.86
C LEU A 287 -10.83 -3.62 43.73
N GLY A 288 -10.39 -4.86 43.90
CA GLY A 288 -9.14 -5.17 44.58
C GLY A 288 -7.98 -5.35 43.62
N GLU A 289 -6.76 -5.08 44.08
CA GLU A 289 -5.55 -5.55 43.41
C GLU A 289 -5.49 -7.08 43.38
N ALA A 290 -4.95 -7.64 42.30
CA ALA A 290 -4.66 -9.07 42.24
C ALA A 290 -3.50 -9.41 43.20
N THR A 291 -3.69 -10.45 44.02
CA THR A 291 -2.68 -10.95 44.96
C THR A 291 -2.39 -12.43 44.73
N GLU A 292 -1.54 -13.00 45.58
CA GLU A 292 -1.28 -14.45 45.62
C GLU A 292 -2.57 -15.23 45.98
N ASN A 293 -3.45 -14.65 46.80
CA ASN A 293 -4.60 -15.35 47.38
C ASN A 293 -5.95 -14.95 46.77
N VAL A 294 -6.05 -13.76 46.17
CA VAL A 294 -7.31 -13.14 45.75
C VAL A 294 -7.23 -12.66 44.30
N PRO A 295 -8.22 -12.99 43.43
CA PRO A 295 -8.29 -12.41 42.09
C PRO A 295 -8.51 -10.89 42.17
N GLY A 296 -8.10 -10.15 41.16
CA GLY A 296 -8.23 -8.70 41.15
C GLY A 296 -7.72 -8.05 39.87
N VAL A 297 -7.54 -6.74 39.89
CA VAL A 297 -7.00 -5.96 38.76
C VAL A 297 -5.48 -5.77 38.88
N VAL A 298 -4.83 -5.62 37.73
CA VAL A 298 -3.39 -5.33 37.66
C VAL A 298 -3.16 -3.82 37.76
N GLY A 299 -2.42 -3.40 38.78
CA GLY A 299 -2.19 -2.00 39.13
C GLY A 299 -0.77 -1.52 38.82
N THR A 300 -0.39 -0.39 39.42
CA THR A 300 0.97 0.17 39.34
C THR A 300 1.83 -0.16 40.58
N GLY A 301 1.23 -0.78 41.61
CA GLY A 301 1.93 -1.29 42.79
C GLY A 301 2.73 -2.56 42.50
N VAL A 302 3.43 -3.05 43.53
CA VAL A 302 4.07 -4.38 43.49
C VAL A 302 2.99 -5.42 43.72
N GLN A 303 2.85 -6.37 42.80
CA GLN A 303 1.85 -7.45 42.87
C GLN A 303 2.51 -8.82 42.68
N SER A 304 1.95 -9.83 43.37
CA SER A 304 2.34 -11.24 43.28
C SER A 304 1.18 -12.05 42.73
N PHE A 305 1.46 -13.05 41.89
CA PHE A 305 0.44 -13.85 41.21
C PHE A 305 0.67 -15.35 41.43
N ALA A 306 -0.24 -16.04 42.12
CA ALA A 306 -0.12 -17.49 42.37
C ALA A 306 -0.58 -18.37 41.21
N GLY A 307 0.02 -19.55 41.09
CA GLY A 307 -0.37 -20.59 40.13
C GLY A 307 -0.10 -20.22 38.66
N ASP A 308 -0.24 -21.20 37.77
CA ASP A 308 0.17 -21.07 36.37
C ASP A 308 -0.41 -19.82 35.68
N LYS A 309 0.45 -19.10 34.96
CA LYS A 309 0.09 -17.92 34.16
C LYS A 309 0.46 -18.14 32.69
N THR A 310 -0.50 -17.89 31.81
CA THR A 310 -0.35 -18.06 30.37
C THR A 310 -0.59 -16.72 29.68
N PHE A 311 0.46 -16.15 29.10
CA PHE A 311 0.38 -14.97 28.23
C PHE A 311 0.42 -15.43 26.77
N THR A 312 -0.65 -15.18 26.01
CA THR A 312 -0.81 -15.68 24.63
C THR A 312 -0.24 -14.74 23.56
N GLY A 313 0.06 -13.50 23.93
CA GLY A 313 0.64 -12.47 23.05
C GLY A 313 2.10 -12.16 23.35
N LEU A 314 2.69 -11.25 22.57
CA LEU A 314 4.01 -10.69 22.86
C LEU A 314 4.00 -10.01 24.23
N THR A 315 4.84 -10.49 25.15
CA THR A 315 5.01 -9.94 26.48
C THR A 315 6.38 -9.24 26.56
N THR A 316 6.39 -7.97 26.93
CA THR A 316 7.61 -7.14 26.98
C THR A 316 7.86 -6.69 28.42
N PHE A 317 9.04 -7.01 28.94
CA PHE A 317 9.52 -6.52 30.24
C PHE A 317 10.60 -5.47 30.00
N SER A 318 10.40 -4.24 30.49
CA SER A 318 11.30 -3.10 30.25
C SER A 318 12.43 -2.96 31.27
N ASN A 319 12.61 -3.95 32.15
CA ASN A 319 13.59 -3.98 33.22
C ASN A 319 14.03 -5.44 33.46
N ASN A 320 14.90 -5.69 34.43
CA ASN A 320 15.39 -7.02 34.79
C ASN A 320 14.23 -7.99 35.06
N VAL A 321 14.29 -9.17 34.44
CA VAL A 321 13.41 -10.32 34.73
C VAL A 321 14.21 -11.31 35.57
N ALA A 322 13.82 -11.51 36.82
CA ALA A 322 14.33 -12.58 37.66
C ALA A 322 13.43 -13.81 37.48
N ILE A 323 14.03 -14.96 37.14
CA ILE A 323 13.34 -16.25 37.05
C ILE A 323 13.92 -17.12 38.15
N ASP A 324 13.29 -17.11 39.32
CA ASP A 324 13.66 -17.97 40.45
C ASP A 324 12.74 -19.21 40.47
N ASN A 325 13.26 -20.31 39.94
CA ASN A 325 12.61 -21.61 39.94
C ASN A 325 12.96 -22.46 41.18
N GLY A 326 13.64 -21.87 42.18
CA GLY A 326 14.22 -22.60 43.30
C GLY A 326 15.26 -23.64 42.86
N VAL A 327 15.45 -24.68 43.67
CA VAL A 327 16.42 -25.74 43.39
C VAL A 327 15.84 -26.76 42.40
N GLY A 328 16.06 -26.52 41.10
CA GLY A 328 15.93 -27.55 40.05
C GLY A 328 14.77 -27.41 39.06
N GLY A 329 14.20 -26.22 38.86
CA GLY A 329 13.24 -25.98 37.77
C GLY A 329 13.86 -25.33 36.52
N ASP A 330 13.42 -25.77 35.34
CA ASP A 330 14.00 -25.36 34.05
C ASP A 330 13.33 -24.13 33.42
N LEU A 331 14.09 -23.39 32.59
CA LEU A 331 13.54 -22.39 31.66
C LEU A 331 13.35 -23.00 30.26
N LEU A 332 12.11 -23.40 29.95
CA LEU A 332 11.78 -23.99 28.65
C LEU A 332 11.48 -22.93 27.57
N VAL A 333 12.40 -22.72 26.62
CA VAL A 333 12.17 -21.87 25.44
C VAL A 333 11.97 -22.74 24.20
N ARG A 334 10.72 -22.81 23.69
CA ARG A 334 10.37 -23.60 22.48
C ARG A 334 10.68 -22.89 21.15
N GLY A 335 11.32 -21.72 21.19
CA GLY A 335 11.68 -20.90 20.04
C GLY A 335 13.12 -20.40 20.11
N LYS A 336 13.45 -19.33 19.37
CA LYS A 336 14.78 -18.72 19.44
C LYS A 336 14.93 -17.86 20.69
N LEU A 337 15.90 -18.17 21.54
CA LEU A 337 16.36 -17.28 22.61
C LEU A 337 17.43 -16.33 22.06
N ASN A 338 17.14 -15.03 22.03
CA ASN A 338 18.10 -14.01 21.59
C ASN A 338 18.67 -13.26 22.80
N ILE A 339 19.91 -13.57 23.18
CA ILE A 339 20.61 -12.94 24.30
C ILE A 339 21.42 -11.75 23.78
N GLY A 340 20.76 -10.61 23.61
CA GLY A 340 21.40 -9.38 23.15
C GLY A 340 21.98 -8.56 24.30
N TYR A 341 23.30 -8.47 24.40
CA TYR A 341 23.95 -7.34 25.06
C TYR A 341 24.12 -6.20 24.03
N PRO A 342 23.84 -4.92 24.38
CA PRO A 342 24.02 -3.79 23.45
C PRO A 342 25.49 -3.54 23.06
N THR A 343 26.43 -4.10 23.82
CA THR A 343 27.85 -4.16 23.50
C THR A 343 28.38 -5.54 23.87
N LEU A 344 29.11 -6.20 22.96
CA LEU A 344 29.93 -7.37 23.31
C LEU A 344 30.85 -6.98 24.48
N TYR A 345 30.69 -7.64 25.63
CA TYR A 345 31.67 -7.53 26.70
C TYR A 345 32.96 -8.19 26.21
N ASN A 346 33.91 -7.38 25.80
CA ASN A 346 35.28 -7.80 25.50
C ASN A 346 36.12 -7.55 26.75
N PRO A 347 36.40 -8.56 27.59
CA PRO A 347 37.23 -8.37 28.76
C PRO A 347 38.63 -7.95 28.30
N VAL A 348 39.15 -6.86 28.86
CA VAL A 348 40.56 -6.46 28.68
C VAL A 348 41.22 -6.54 30.06
N PRO A 349 42.24 -7.39 30.27
CA PRO A 349 42.85 -8.30 29.29
C PRO A 349 41.92 -9.47 28.90
N ALA A 350 42.18 -10.05 27.72
CA ALA A 350 41.41 -11.18 27.21
C ALA A 350 41.48 -12.37 28.19
N PRO A 351 40.36 -13.09 28.43
CA PRO A 351 40.33 -14.17 29.40
C PRO A 351 41.08 -15.39 28.85
N ALA A 352 41.84 -16.08 29.71
CA ALA A 352 42.60 -17.27 29.34
C ALA A 352 41.72 -18.45 28.84
N SER A 353 40.41 -18.39 29.07
CA SER A 353 39.44 -19.31 28.51
C SER A 353 38.06 -18.67 28.34
N TYR A 354 37.29 -19.21 27.40
CA TYR A 354 35.89 -18.85 27.20
C TYR A 354 34.97 -19.94 27.79
N ASN A 355 33.92 -19.51 28.49
CA ASN A 355 32.83 -20.38 28.90
C ASN A 355 31.83 -20.45 27.75
N LEU A 356 31.99 -21.45 26.88
CA LEU A 356 31.09 -21.64 25.75
C LEU A 356 29.87 -22.43 26.18
N LEU A 357 28.71 -21.95 25.73
CA LEU A 357 27.41 -22.60 25.83
C LEU A 357 27.22 -23.46 24.59
N VAL A 358 27.45 -24.78 24.71
CA VAL A 358 27.46 -25.71 23.57
C VAL A 358 26.38 -26.78 23.75
N GLN A 359 25.62 -27.02 22.69
CA GLN A 359 24.64 -28.09 22.60
C GLN A 359 25.35 -29.41 22.25
N GLU A 360 25.13 -30.48 23.03
CA GLU A 360 25.70 -31.82 22.77
C GLU A 360 25.00 -32.53 21.60
N GLY A 361 25.24 -32.02 20.38
CA GLY A 361 24.66 -32.53 19.15
C GLY A 361 23.16 -32.24 19.00
N PRO A 362 22.54 -32.63 17.86
CA PRO A 362 21.20 -32.21 17.50
C PRO A 362 20.07 -32.83 18.34
N ALA A 363 20.38 -33.77 19.24
CA ALA A 363 19.41 -34.50 20.06
C ALA A 363 19.41 -34.13 21.55
N ALA A 364 20.47 -33.47 22.05
CA ALA A 364 20.50 -32.96 23.43
C ALA A 364 19.94 -31.54 23.47
N THR A 365 19.03 -31.27 24.42
CA THR A 365 18.49 -29.91 24.66
C THR A 365 19.22 -29.16 25.77
N GLU A 366 20.17 -29.81 26.44
CA GLU A 366 20.97 -29.21 27.51
C GLU A 366 22.13 -28.41 26.92
N VAL A 367 22.25 -27.16 27.35
CA VAL A 367 23.35 -26.27 26.96
C VAL A 367 24.39 -26.30 28.07
N LYS A 368 25.45 -27.08 27.88
CA LYS A 368 26.48 -27.28 28.91
C LYS A 368 27.56 -26.21 28.83
N ARG A 369 28.10 -25.86 30.00
CA ARG A 369 29.22 -24.93 30.17
C ARG A 369 30.53 -25.68 29.95
N PHE A 370 31.18 -25.45 28.81
CA PHE A 370 32.52 -25.97 28.53
C PHE A 370 33.59 -24.88 28.71
N ASN A 371 34.72 -25.25 29.31
CA ASN A 371 35.90 -24.40 29.42
C ASN A 371 36.78 -24.61 28.18
N LEU A 372 36.72 -23.71 27.19
CA LEU A 372 37.52 -23.83 25.96
C LEU A 372 38.72 -22.86 26.00
N PRO A 373 39.96 -23.33 25.79
CA PRO A 373 41.11 -22.46 25.54
C PRO A 373 40.90 -21.62 24.27
N SER A 374 41.30 -20.35 24.32
CA SER A 374 41.07 -19.34 23.27
C SER A 374 41.55 -19.77 21.86
N TRP A 375 42.75 -20.35 21.77
CA TRP A 375 43.39 -20.73 20.50
C TRP A 375 42.60 -21.73 19.64
N LYS A 376 41.63 -22.48 20.21
CA LYS A 376 40.81 -23.44 19.45
C LYS A 376 39.79 -22.81 18.51
N LEU A 377 39.56 -21.50 18.59
CA LEU A 377 38.55 -20.80 17.78
C LEU A 377 39.12 -20.11 16.54
N ASP A 378 40.44 -19.91 16.46
CA ASP A 378 41.11 -19.10 15.41
C ASP A 378 41.97 -19.92 14.41
N GLY A 379 41.76 -21.24 14.34
CA GLY A 379 42.25 -22.07 13.23
C GLY A 379 43.75 -22.43 13.21
N GLY A 380 44.51 -22.13 14.28
CA GLY A 380 45.95 -22.42 14.36
C GLY A 380 46.32 -23.91 14.44
N LEU A 381 47.52 -24.24 13.96
CA LEU A 381 48.06 -25.62 13.97
C LEU A 381 48.60 -25.96 15.38
N ALA A 382 47.85 -26.76 16.14
CA ALA A 382 48.10 -26.94 17.58
C ALA A 382 49.43 -27.64 17.96
N SER A 383 50.02 -28.43 17.07
CA SER A 383 51.36 -29.01 17.27
C SER A 383 51.95 -29.54 15.96
N VAL A 384 53.28 -29.67 15.94
CA VAL A 384 54.02 -30.48 14.95
C VAL A 384 54.97 -31.39 15.72
N ASN A 385 54.92 -32.69 15.42
CA ASN A 385 55.76 -33.72 16.04
C ASN A 385 55.76 -33.70 17.60
N GLY A 386 54.59 -33.51 18.20
CA GLY A 386 54.41 -33.52 19.66
C GLY A 386 54.79 -32.23 20.39
N VAL A 387 55.41 -31.26 19.71
CA VAL A 387 55.67 -29.93 20.29
C VAL A 387 54.45 -29.04 20.06
N VAL A 388 53.79 -28.72 21.19
CA VAL A 388 52.72 -27.73 21.31
C VAL A 388 53.38 -26.38 21.59
N GLY A 389 52.89 -25.29 20.98
CA GLY A 389 53.35 -23.95 21.32
C GLY A 389 53.08 -23.62 22.79
N ALA A 390 54.11 -23.26 23.55
CA ALA A 390 54.04 -23.01 24.99
C ALA A 390 53.60 -21.57 25.37
N VAL A 391 53.39 -20.70 24.38
CA VAL A 391 52.93 -19.31 24.58
C VAL A 391 51.43 -19.18 24.30
N ALA A 392 50.74 -18.34 25.08
CA ALA A 392 49.28 -18.21 25.13
C ALA A 392 48.58 -17.86 23.80
N ASP A 393 49.33 -17.34 22.83
CA ASP A 393 48.82 -16.86 21.54
C ASP A 393 48.69 -17.98 20.48
N GLY A 394 49.20 -19.19 20.76
CA GLY A 394 48.95 -20.40 19.95
C GLY A 394 49.69 -20.48 18.60
N GLU A 395 50.53 -19.50 18.27
CA GLU A 395 51.31 -19.48 17.02
C GLU A 395 52.54 -20.41 17.10
N LEU A 396 52.78 -21.19 16.04
CA LEU A 396 53.89 -22.13 15.89
C LEU A 396 54.63 -21.85 14.55
N THR A 397 55.90 -21.43 14.63
CA THR A 397 56.65 -20.92 13.47
C THR A 397 57.51 -22.02 12.81
N LEU A 398 57.41 -22.16 11.49
CA LEU A 398 58.31 -23.01 10.70
C LEU A 398 59.56 -22.23 10.26
N LEU A 399 60.74 -22.82 10.47
CA LEU A 399 62.05 -22.26 10.15
C LEU A 399 62.84 -23.21 9.24
N ALA A 400 63.98 -22.75 8.70
CA ALA A 400 64.94 -23.57 7.96
C ALA A 400 66.36 -23.38 8.52
N GLY A 401 67.27 -24.33 8.27
CA GLY A 401 68.65 -24.26 8.74
C GLY A 401 69.61 -25.17 7.97
N THR A 402 70.78 -25.45 8.53
CA THR A 402 71.83 -26.30 7.91
C THR A 402 72.62 -27.13 8.93
N THR A 403 72.13 -27.30 10.16
CA THR A 403 72.88 -27.98 11.23
C THR A 403 72.78 -29.50 11.13
N GLY A 404 73.80 -30.20 11.64
CA GLY A 404 73.99 -31.63 11.41
C GLY A 404 74.73 -31.92 10.10
N THR A 405 75.12 -33.18 9.91
CA THR A 405 75.70 -33.68 8.65
C THR A 405 74.63 -34.11 7.64
N GLU A 406 73.36 -34.09 8.04
CA GLU A 406 72.20 -34.51 7.25
C GLU A 406 70.99 -33.58 7.50
N PRO A 407 70.07 -33.45 6.54
CA PRO A 407 68.81 -32.75 6.72
C PRO A 407 67.99 -33.26 7.91
N ASN A 408 67.45 -32.37 8.76
CA ASN A 408 66.71 -32.77 9.96
C ASN A 408 65.70 -31.71 10.43
N ILE A 409 64.65 -32.11 11.15
CA ILE A 409 63.63 -31.18 11.67
C ILE A 409 63.72 -31.10 13.20
N VAL A 410 64.02 -29.92 13.73
CA VAL A 410 64.27 -29.65 15.15
C VAL A 410 63.16 -28.77 15.73
N PRO A 411 62.31 -29.28 16.62
CA PRO A 411 61.28 -28.48 17.28
C PRO A 411 61.79 -27.90 18.61
N ASP A 412 61.38 -26.68 18.92
CA ASP A 412 61.68 -25.95 20.16
C ASP A 412 60.39 -25.48 20.83
N ALA A 413 60.08 -26.10 21.97
CA ALA A 413 58.88 -25.80 22.76
C ALA A 413 58.98 -24.50 23.58
N LEU A 414 60.20 -24.01 23.88
CA LEU A 414 60.40 -22.73 24.58
C LEU A 414 60.26 -21.55 23.62
N ALA A 415 60.65 -21.74 22.36
CA ALA A 415 60.62 -20.71 21.32
C ALA A 415 59.38 -20.77 20.39
N ASN A 416 58.51 -21.76 20.52
CA ASN A 416 57.40 -22.05 19.58
C ASN A 416 57.86 -22.20 18.11
N THR A 417 58.99 -22.86 17.85
CA THR A 417 59.49 -23.03 16.47
C THR A 417 59.78 -24.47 16.06
N VAL A 418 59.83 -24.71 14.75
CA VAL A 418 60.15 -26.00 14.13
C VAL A 418 61.08 -25.76 12.93
N THR A 419 62.36 -26.11 13.06
CA THR A 419 63.42 -25.77 12.09
C THR A 419 63.77 -26.93 11.17
N ILE A 420 63.75 -26.73 9.84
CA ILE A 420 64.06 -27.73 8.80
C ILE A 420 65.47 -27.50 8.25
N ASN A 421 66.44 -28.30 8.68
CA ASN A 421 67.84 -28.21 8.26
C ASN A 421 68.12 -28.89 6.90
N ILE A 422 69.03 -28.32 6.09
CA ILE A 422 69.65 -28.88 4.88
C ILE A 422 71.16 -28.51 4.90
N PRO A 423 72.12 -29.42 5.12
CA PRO A 423 73.56 -29.08 5.10
C PRO A 423 74.14 -28.98 3.66
N ASN A 424 75.32 -28.34 3.45
CA ASN A 424 75.84 -27.84 2.13
C ASN A 424 76.53 -28.91 1.22
N ALA A 425 77.49 -28.72 0.26
CA ALA A 425 78.02 -29.78 -0.69
C ALA A 425 79.49 -30.45 -0.57
N ALA A 426 79.77 -31.51 0.25
CA ALA A 426 81.06 -32.01 0.89
C ALA A 426 81.65 -31.28 2.19
N PRO A 427 82.03 -32.01 3.30
CA PRO A 427 82.09 -31.55 4.73
C PRO A 427 81.00 -30.63 5.26
N ALA A 428 79.78 -30.96 4.84
CA ALA A 428 78.78 -30.04 4.32
C ALA A 428 78.46 -30.61 2.94
N ASN A 429 77.77 -31.78 2.80
CA ASN A 429 77.33 -32.82 1.77
C ASN A 429 76.72 -32.62 0.32
N THR A 430 77.29 -33.17 -0.78
CA THR A 430 77.12 -32.85 -2.25
C THR A 430 75.76 -32.43 -2.91
N ALA A 431 74.61 -32.44 -2.25
CA ALA A 431 73.46 -31.59 -2.57
C ALA A 431 73.16 -30.65 -1.39
N GLY A 432 73.12 -29.36 -1.71
CA GLY A 432 73.56 -28.31 -0.80
C GLY A 432 74.50 -27.39 -1.60
N LEU A 433 75.13 -26.42 -0.94
CA LEU A 433 75.93 -25.41 -1.65
C LEU A 433 77.35 -25.91 -1.95
N VAL A 434 77.80 -25.80 -3.20
CA VAL A 434 79.23 -25.93 -3.56
C VAL A 434 80.07 -25.09 -2.57
N THR A 435 81.04 -25.71 -1.91
CA THR A 435 81.92 -25.06 -0.93
C THR A 435 83.36 -24.94 -1.45
N ASN A 436 84.30 -24.62 -0.57
CA ASN A 436 85.72 -24.38 -0.84
C ASN A 436 86.66 -25.38 -0.14
N ALA A 437 86.11 -26.41 0.50
CA ALA A 437 86.89 -27.55 0.99
C ALA A 437 87.47 -28.37 -0.18
N ASP A 438 88.09 -29.52 0.10
CA ASP A 438 88.22 -30.55 -0.92
C ASP A 438 86.80 -30.96 -1.36
N GLN A 439 86.52 -30.72 -2.64
CA GLN A 439 85.17 -30.61 -3.19
C GLN A 439 85.02 -31.58 -4.36
N GLU A 440 84.25 -32.64 -4.13
CA GLU A 440 84.01 -33.65 -5.15
C GLU A 440 82.82 -33.28 -6.03
N PHE A 441 83.12 -32.66 -7.17
CA PHE A 441 82.15 -32.35 -8.22
C PHE A 441 81.76 -33.60 -9.01
N ALA A 442 81.01 -34.52 -8.38
CA ALA A 442 80.62 -35.79 -8.97
C ALA A 442 79.68 -35.65 -10.20
N GLY A 443 79.93 -36.45 -11.24
CA GLY A 443 79.09 -36.56 -12.46
C GLY A 443 79.49 -35.62 -13.60
N ASN A 444 78.93 -35.85 -14.80
CA ASN A 444 79.27 -35.10 -16.01
C ASN A 444 79.03 -33.59 -15.82
N LYS A 445 80.09 -32.79 -15.91
CA LYS A 445 80.02 -31.32 -15.85
C LYS A 445 80.13 -30.74 -17.25
N LEU A 446 78.98 -30.40 -17.83
CA LEU A 446 78.92 -29.65 -19.08
C LEU A 446 79.05 -28.16 -18.78
N PHE A 447 80.20 -27.59 -19.09
CA PHE A 447 80.43 -26.15 -19.03
C PHE A 447 80.11 -25.57 -20.42
N GLY A 448 79.07 -24.74 -20.52
CA GLY A 448 78.62 -24.14 -21.80
C GLY A 448 79.52 -23.03 -22.36
N GLY A 449 80.77 -22.92 -21.89
CA GLY A 449 81.73 -21.89 -22.23
C GLY A 449 83.12 -22.23 -21.69
N ASN A 450 84.06 -21.29 -21.81
CA ASN A 450 85.48 -21.53 -21.48
C ASN A 450 85.67 -21.90 -19.99
N VAL A 451 86.31 -23.03 -19.73
CA VAL A 451 86.86 -23.37 -18.40
C VAL A 451 88.27 -22.80 -18.30
N THR A 452 88.48 -21.83 -17.42
CA THR A 452 89.80 -21.25 -17.15
C THR A 452 90.26 -21.65 -15.76
N VAL A 453 91.38 -22.38 -15.67
CA VAL A 453 92.03 -22.73 -14.40
C VAL A 453 93.27 -21.87 -14.24
N SER A 454 93.15 -20.74 -13.55
CA SER A 454 94.27 -19.84 -13.27
C SER A 454 95.00 -20.25 -11.98
N GLY A 455 96.30 -20.54 -12.08
CA GLY A 455 97.18 -20.63 -10.91
C GLY A 455 97.51 -22.03 -10.38
N GLY A 456 97.32 -23.10 -11.15
CA GLY A 456 97.70 -24.46 -10.74
C GLY A 456 97.87 -25.44 -11.90
N ASN A 457 98.51 -26.57 -11.63
CA ASN A 457 98.71 -27.65 -12.60
C ASN A 457 97.37 -28.25 -13.06
N VAL A 458 97.21 -28.44 -14.37
CA VAL A 458 96.09 -29.23 -14.93
C VAL A 458 96.48 -30.70 -14.94
N THR A 459 96.13 -31.42 -13.88
CA THR A 459 96.45 -32.85 -13.75
C THR A 459 95.35 -33.70 -14.39
N VAL A 460 95.58 -34.21 -15.61
CA VAL A 460 94.65 -35.14 -16.26
C VAL A 460 95.03 -36.57 -15.88
N ASN A 461 94.17 -37.23 -15.10
CA ASN A 461 94.28 -38.64 -14.71
C ASN A 461 95.64 -39.05 -14.10
N SER A 462 96.11 -38.31 -13.09
CA SER A 462 97.24 -38.74 -12.25
C SER A 462 97.06 -38.22 -10.81
N ALA A 463 97.47 -39.03 -9.82
CA ALA A 463 97.29 -38.75 -8.40
C ALA A 463 98.46 -37.97 -7.75
N THR A 464 99.39 -37.45 -8.55
CA THR A 464 100.59 -36.74 -8.06
C THR A 464 100.89 -35.53 -8.93
N ALA A 465 101.26 -34.40 -8.31
CA ALA A 465 101.53 -33.14 -9.01
C ALA A 465 102.74 -33.25 -9.94
N GLY A 466 102.55 -32.89 -11.22
CA GLY A 466 103.62 -32.85 -12.22
C GLY A 466 104.65 -31.74 -11.99
N ASN A 467 105.89 -31.98 -12.40
CA ASN A 467 107.03 -31.06 -12.28
C ASN A 467 107.38 -30.35 -13.61
N SER A 468 106.52 -30.45 -14.62
CA SER A 468 106.65 -29.84 -15.94
C SER A 468 105.32 -29.23 -16.35
N ASN A 469 105.34 -28.12 -17.10
CA ASN A 469 104.13 -27.41 -17.56
C ASN A 469 103.21 -28.28 -18.45
N LEU A 470 103.76 -29.34 -19.03
CA LEU A 470 103.02 -30.43 -19.66
C LEU A 470 103.66 -31.76 -19.24
N SER A 471 102.88 -32.68 -18.70
CA SER A 471 103.31 -34.04 -18.36
C SER A 471 102.36 -35.03 -19.03
N VAL A 472 102.91 -35.92 -19.86
CA VAL A 472 102.16 -36.93 -20.62
C VAL A 472 102.71 -38.31 -20.27
N ASN A 473 101.95 -39.09 -19.51
CA ASN A 473 102.28 -40.48 -19.21
C ASN A 473 101.66 -41.40 -20.29
N GLY A 474 102.22 -41.35 -21.50
CA GLY A 474 101.67 -42.03 -22.68
C GLY A 474 102.44 -41.70 -23.97
N SER A 475 101.88 -42.06 -25.12
CA SER A 475 102.45 -41.74 -26.44
C SER A 475 102.01 -40.38 -26.96
N ILE A 476 102.85 -39.77 -27.80
CA ILE A 476 102.54 -38.53 -28.54
C ILE A 476 102.53 -38.86 -30.04
N GLY A 477 101.41 -38.58 -30.71
CA GLY A 477 101.32 -38.64 -32.17
C GLY A 477 101.77 -37.33 -32.79
N VAL A 478 102.55 -37.41 -33.88
CA VAL A 478 103.05 -36.23 -34.62
C VAL A 478 102.74 -36.33 -36.11
N LYS A 479 102.56 -35.18 -36.77
CA LYS A 479 102.27 -35.09 -38.21
C LYS A 479 103.53 -35.39 -39.05
N PHE A 480 103.38 -36.22 -40.06
CA PHE A 480 104.40 -36.43 -41.09
C PHE A 480 103.82 -36.23 -42.49
N ARG A 481 104.68 -35.83 -43.45
CA ARG A 481 104.34 -35.63 -44.86
C ARG A 481 105.43 -36.21 -45.76
N ARG A 482 105.08 -36.62 -46.99
CA ARG A 482 106.05 -37.10 -47.99
C ARG A 482 106.07 -36.21 -49.22
N LEU A 483 107.26 -35.96 -49.76
CA LEU A 483 107.54 -35.23 -51.00
C LEU A 483 108.26 -36.15 -51.99
N THR A 484 107.92 -36.05 -53.28
CA THR A 484 108.54 -36.81 -54.38
C THR A 484 109.17 -35.94 -55.47
N THR A 485 108.84 -34.65 -55.46
CA THR A 485 109.33 -33.59 -56.35
C THR A 485 109.59 -32.32 -55.52
N ASN A 486 110.09 -31.26 -56.16
CA ASN A 486 110.39 -30.00 -55.48
C ASN A 486 109.15 -29.44 -54.75
N GLY A 487 109.34 -28.95 -53.52
CA GLY A 487 108.22 -28.42 -52.73
C GLY A 487 108.65 -27.71 -51.46
N ASN A 488 107.72 -26.98 -50.86
CA ASN A 488 107.93 -26.25 -49.62
C ASN A 488 107.57 -27.13 -48.41
N ILE A 489 108.24 -26.87 -47.27
CA ILE A 489 107.81 -27.32 -45.94
C ILE A 489 106.79 -26.32 -45.41
N ASP A 490 105.70 -26.84 -44.83
CA ASP A 490 104.63 -26.02 -44.27
C ASP A 490 104.91 -25.71 -42.79
N VAL A 491 104.37 -24.60 -42.28
CA VAL A 491 104.47 -24.22 -40.86
C VAL A 491 103.90 -25.28 -39.91
N ASP A 492 102.93 -26.08 -40.37
CA ASP A 492 102.28 -27.14 -39.60
C ASP A 492 102.91 -28.53 -39.81
N ASP A 493 104.00 -28.68 -40.55
CA ASP A 493 104.71 -29.96 -40.64
C ASP A 493 105.59 -30.22 -39.42
N TYR A 494 106.05 -31.46 -39.25
CA TYR A 494 107.07 -31.80 -38.25
C TYR A 494 108.08 -32.81 -38.81
N MET A 495 107.60 -33.94 -39.36
CA MET A 495 108.44 -34.89 -40.09
C MET A 495 108.17 -34.83 -41.60
N ILE A 496 109.22 -34.74 -42.42
CA ILE A 496 109.13 -34.65 -43.87
C ILE A 496 110.03 -35.71 -44.51
N PHE A 497 109.42 -36.67 -45.21
CA PHE A 497 110.14 -37.69 -45.95
C PHE A 497 110.24 -37.31 -47.43
N VAL A 498 111.40 -37.48 -48.04
CA VAL A 498 111.68 -37.03 -49.41
C VAL A 498 112.17 -38.21 -50.22
N LYS A 499 111.35 -38.65 -51.19
CA LYS A 499 111.60 -39.84 -52.03
C LYS A 499 111.61 -39.45 -53.51
N PRO A 500 112.76 -39.03 -54.06
CA PRO A 500 112.87 -38.67 -55.47
C PRO A 500 112.55 -39.85 -56.39
N THR A 501 111.88 -39.55 -57.51
CA THR A 501 111.49 -40.56 -58.52
C THR A 501 112.27 -40.44 -59.83
N GLY A 502 112.87 -39.27 -60.11
CA GLY A 502 113.63 -38.98 -61.32
C GLY A 502 115.12 -39.32 -61.23
N SER A 503 115.94 -38.60 -62.01
CA SER A 503 117.41 -38.64 -62.02
C SER A 503 118.00 -37.24 -61.83
N THR A 504 117.30 -36.40 -61.07
CA THR A 504 117.65 -35.00 -60.79
C THR A 504 117.37 -34.70 -59.33
N ASP A 505 118.13 -33.77 -58.76
CA ASP A 505 117.97 -33.32 -57.38
C ASP A 505 116.54 -32.85 -57.07
N VAL A 506 116.08 -33.18 -55.85
CA VAL A 506 114.79 -32.70 -55.31
C VAL A 506 115.06 -31.65 -54.24
N THR A 507 114.57 -30.44 -54.48
CA THR A 507 114.72 -29.30 -53.57
C THR A 507 113.53 -29.18 -52.62
N VAL A 508 113.81 -29.17 -51.33
CA VAL A 508 112.82 -28.96 -50.26
C VAL A 508 113.10 -27.63 -49.58
N THR A 509 112.18 -26.67 -49.75
CA THR A 509 112.36 -25.29 -49.30
C THR A 509 111.73 -25.08 -47.92
N LEU A 510 112.55 -24.68 -46.94
CA LEU A 510 112.09 -24.34 -45.59
C LEU A 510 111.30 -23.02 -45.56
N PRO A 511 110.41 -22.79 -44.57
CA PRO A 511 109.87 -21.47 -44.28
C PRO A 511 110.96 -20.47 -43.89
N ASP A 512 110.61 -19.18 -43.93
CA ASP A 512 111.40 -18.12 -43.31
C ASP A 512 111.57 -18.41 -41.80
N PRO A 513 112.80 -18.55 -41.27
CA PRO A 513 113.03 -18.86 -39.86
C PRO A 513 112.44 -17.80 -38.92
N ALA A 514 112.33 -16.53 -39.33
CA ALA A 514 111.76 -15.47 -38.51
C ALA A 514 110.26 -15.71 -38.20
N GLY A 515 109.54 -16.35 -39.13
CA GLY A 515 108.13 -16.74 -38.94
C GLY A 515 107.94 -17.98 -38.05
N CYS A 516 109.01 -18.68 -37.67
CA CYS A 516 108.92 -19.97 -36.98
C CYS A 516 110.06 -20.24 -35.98
N SER A 517 110.58 -19.21 -35.29
CA SER A 517 111.57 -19.38 -34.20
C SER A 517 111.14 -20.47 -33.21
N GLY A 518 112.09 -21.32 -32.80
CA GLY A 518 111.85 -22.47 -31.94
C GLY A 518 111.27 -23.71 -32.64
N ARG A 519 110.88 -23.63 -33.92
CA ARG A 519 110.31 -24.77 -34.65
C ARG A 519 111.38 -25.78 -35.04
N VAL A 520 111.05 -27.06 -34.88
CA VAL A 520 111.91 -28.19 -35.25
C VAL A 520 111.28 -28.92 -36.43
N TYR A 521 112.09 -29.23 -37.45
CA TYR A 521 111.73 -30.10 -38.56
C TYR A 521 112.69 -31.29 -38.67
N VAL A 522 112.15 -32.45 -38.99
CA VAL A 522 112.88 -33.70 -39.22
C VAL A 522 112.74 -34.07 -40.70
N ILE A 523 113.78 -33.82 -41.50
CA ILE A 523 113.77 -34.10 -42.95
C ILE A 523 114.56 -35.38 -43.23
N LYS A 524 113.95 -36.38 -43.86
CA LYS A 524 114.63 -37.64 -44.23
C LYS A 524 114.63 -37.84 -45.74
N ARG A 525 115.80 -38.07 -46.34
CA ARG A 525 115.88 -38.67 -47.70
C ARG A 525 115.54 -40.15 -47.59
N GLU A 526 114.68 -40.64 -48.45
CA GLU A 526 114.44 -42.06 -48.68
C GLU A 526 115.18 -42.49 -49.97
N ALA A 527 115.61 -43.75 -50.05
CA ALA A 527 116.11 -44.32 -51.31
C ALA A 527 114.99 -44.32 -52.39
N LYS A 528 115.36 -44.19 -53.67
CA LYS A 528 114.45 -44.28 -54.81
C LYS A 528 113.87 -45.69 -54.94
N ALA A 529 114.73 -46.69 -54.95
CA ALA A 529 114.37 -48.11 -54.98
C ALA A 529 114.77 -48.84 -53.69
N PHE A 530 114.25 -50.06 -53.50
CA PHE A 530 114.73 -51.00 -52.48
C PHE A 530 114.75 -52.41 -53.11
N PRO A 531 115.89 -53.13 -53.13
CA PRO A 531 117.21 -52.73 -52.62
C PRO A 531 117.78 -51.48 -53.33
N ILE A 532 118.76 -50.84 -52.70
CA ILE A 532 119.42 -49.65 -53.23
C ILE A 532 120.26 -50.06 -54.45
N ASP A 533 120.07 -49.37 -55.57
CA ASP A 533 120.92 -49.46 -56.75
C ASP A 533 121.71 -48.16 -56.85
N GLU A 534 122.99 -48.21 -56.49
CA GLU A 534 123.88 -47.03 -56.46
C GLU A 534 123.98 -46.36 -57.84
N LEU A 535 123.87 -47.14 -58.93
CA LEU A 535 123.89 -46.63 -60.31
C LEU A 535 122.59 -45.90 -60.71
N GLN A 536 121.62 -45.79 -59.80
CA GLN A 536 120.33 -45.10 -59.99
C GLN A 536 120.07 -44.02 -58.93
N GLU A 537 121.00 -43.80 -58.00
CA GLU A 537 120.94 -42.84 -56.88
C GLU A 537 121.74 -41.55 -57.12
N ASP A 538 122.12 -41.27 -58.39
CA ASP A 538 122.80 -40.05 -58.89
C ASP A 538 121.92 -38.78 -58.79
N PHE A 539 121.41 -38.49 -57.60
CA PHE A 539 120.67 -37.29 -57.24
C PHE A 539 120.82 -37.01 -55.73
N SER A 540 120.55 -35.79 -55.32
CA SER A 540 120.53 -35.34 -53.92
C SER A 540 119.16 -34.81 -53.51
N VAL A 541 118.88 -34.85 -52.21
CA VAL A 541 117.80 -34.03 -51.64
C VAL A 541 118.44 -32.74 -51.13
N ILE A 542 118.12 -31.62 -51.78
CA ILE A 542 118.64 -30.30 -51.44
C ILE A 542 117.67 -29.64 -50.46
N VAL A 543 118.06 -29.49 -49.20
CA VAL A 543 117.29 -28.64 -48.28
C VAL A 543 117.72 -27.20 -48.52
N ALA A 544 116.77 -26.34 -48.89
CA ALA A 544 117.03 -24.97 -49.31
C ALA A 544 116.34 -23.96 -48.40
N THR A 545 116.97 -22.80 -48.24
CA THR A 545 116.37 -21.62 -47.61
C THR A 545 115.46 -20.89 -48.59
N MET A 546 114.28 -20.43 -48.14
CA MET A 546 113.43 -19.56 -48.96
C MET A 546 114.16 -18.24 -49.26
N GLY A 547 114.18 -17.80 -50.52
CA GLY A 547 114.75 -16.50 -50.92
C GLY A 547 116.25 -16.28 -50.66
N GLY A 548 116.98 -17.29 -50.18
CA GLY A 548 118.38 -17.14 -49.75
C GLY A 548 118.56 -16.52 -48.35
N THR A 549 117.47 -16.39 -47.57
CA THR A 549 117.47 -15.89 -46.19
C THR A 549 117.33 -17.04 -45.19
N GLY A 550 118.05 -16.99 -44.06
CA GLY A 550 117.99 -18.04 -43.05
C GLY A 550 119.04 -19.16 -43.19
N LYS A 551 120.29 -18.78 -43.44
CA LYS A 551 121.39 -19.64 -43.93
C LYS A 551 121.75 -20.80 -42.98
N PHE A 552 122.19 -21.91 -43.57
CA PHE A 552 122.87 -23.01 -42.86
C PHE A 552 124.37 -22.68 -42.76
N HIS A 553 124.82 -22.17 -41.61
CA HIS A 553 126.24 -21.84 -41.37
C HIS A 553 126.91 -20.95 -42.45
N GLY A 554 126.14 -20.08 -43.11
CA GLY A 554 126.61 -19.21 -44.20
C GLY A 554 126.10 -19.60 -45.60
N GLU A 555 125.65 -20.84 -45.78
CA GLU A 555 125.16 -21.38 -47.05
C GLU A 555 123.63 -21.31 -47.21
N ASN A 556 123.15 -21.16 -48.45
CA ASN A 556 121.71 -21.10 -48.74
C ASN A 556 121.05 -22.50 -48.88
N THR A 557 121.87 -23.55 -48.96
CA THR A 557 121.41 -24.93 -49.17
C THR A 557 122.27 -25.91 -48.39
N THR A 558 121.70 -27.05 -48.00
CA THR A 558 122.46 -28.17 -47.45
C THR A 558 121.99 -29.49 -48.10
N PRO A 559 122.87 -30.22 -48.82
CA PRO A 559 122.50 -31.43 -49.54
C PRO A 559 122.48 -32.67 -48.62
N ILE A 560 121.57 -33.59 -48.92
CA ILE A 560 121.49 -34.94 -48.39
C ILE A 560 121.81 -35.92 -49.54
N THR A 561 123.09 -36.27 -49.65
CA THR A 561 123.67 -37.05 -50.76
C THR A 561 123.58 -38.57 -50.57
N VAL A 562 123.42 -39.05 -49.34
CA VAL A 562 123.29 -40.48 -49.03
C VAL A 562 121.82 -40.81 -48.75
N PRO A 563 121.24 -41.87 -49.36
CA PRO A 563 119.89 -42.32 -49.06
C PRO A 563 119.70 -42.66 -47.56
N ASN A 564 118.44 -42.70 -47.12
CA ASN A 564 118.02 -42.97 -45.74
C ASN A 564 118.54 -42.00 -44.66
N THR A 565 119.32 -40.98 -45.02
CA THR A 565 119.84 -39.96 -44.11
C THR A 565 118.74 -39.01 -43.63
N THR A 566 118.72 -38.76 -42.32
CA THR A 566 117.86 -37.75 -41.66
C THR A 566 118.66 -36.51 -41.27
N LEU A 567 118.03 -35.34 -41.40
CA LEU A 567 118.52 -34.03 -40.99
C LEU A 567 117.50 -33.40 -40.04
N ASN A 568 117.91 -33.16 -38.79
CA ASN A 568 117.11 -32.45 -37.81
C ASN A 568 117.52 -30.98 -37.81
N LEU A 569 116.53 -30.10 -38.00
CA LEU A 569 116.71 -28.67 -38.13
C LEU A 569 115.89 -27.94 -37.07
N MET A 570 116.43 -26.83 -36.56
CA MET A 570 115.70 -25.91 -35.68
C MET A 570 115.87 -24.48 -36.20
N SER A 571 114.78 -23.70 -36.21
CA SER A 571 114.88 -22.26 -36.43
C SER A 571 115.28 -21.58 -35.12
N ASP A 572 116.36 -20.79 -35.14
CA ASP A 572 116.69 -19.87 -34.05
C ASP A 572 115.94 -18.53 -34.15
N GLY A 573 115.14 -18.32 -35.20
CA GLY A 573 114.47 -17.06 -35.54
C GLY A 573 115.22 -16.17 -36.52
N THR A 574 116.45 -16.52 -36.90
CA THR A 574 117.27 -15.82 -37.91
C THR A 574 117.87 -16.77 -38.94
N ASN A 575 118.28 -17.97 -38.53
CA ASN A 575 118.94 -19.00 -39.34
C ASN A 575 118.37 -20.40 -39.04
N TRP A 576 118.63 -21.33 -39.95
CA TRP A 576 118.33 -22.75 -39.76
C TRP A 576 119.55 -23.50 -39.19
N GLN A 577 119.45 -23.89 -37.92
CA GLN A 577 120.49 -24.64 -37.21
C GLN A 577 120.37 -26.13 -37.49
N ILE A 578 121.48 -26.78 -37.87
CA ILE A 578 121.56 -28.23 -38.03
C ILE A 578 121.80 -28.85 -36.65
N MET A 579 120.75 -29.40 -36.04
CA MET A 579 120.80 -29.99 -34.70
C MET A 579 121.48 -31.37 -34.72
N SER A 580 121.24 -32.15 -35.77
CA SER A 580 121.93 -33.42 -36.01
C SER A 580 121.72 -33.89 -37.46
N ARG A 581 122.71 -34.59 -38.02
CA ARG A 581 122.61 -35.32 -39.29
C ARG A 581 122.92 -36.80 -39.02
N GLY A 582 122.05 -37.70 -39.48
CA GLY A 582 122.26 -39.14 -39.37
C GLY A 582 123.31 -39.66 -40.35
N SER A 583 123.95 -40.77 -40.01
CA SER A 583 124.71 -41.58 -40.98
C SER A 583 123.72 -42.41 -41.80
N GLY A 584 123.55 -42.09 -43.09
CA GLY A 584 122.79 -42.93 -44.01
C GLY A 584 123.40 -44.32 -44.17
N LEU A 585 122.54 -45.30 -44.42
CA LEU A 585 122.83 -46.71 -44.72
C LEU A 585 121.81 -47.20 -45.78
#